data_AF-A0A7U9RH37-F1
#
_entry.id   AF-A0A7U9RH37-F1
#
_cell.length_a   1.000
_cell.length_b   1.000
_cell.length_c   1.000
_cell.angle_alpha   90.00
_cell.angle_beta   90.00
_cell.angle_gamma   90.00
#
_symmetry.space_group_name_H-M   'P 1'
#
loop_
_entity.id
_entity.type
_entity.pdbx_description
1 polymer ?
#
loop_
_entity_poly.entity_id
_entity_poly.type
_entity_poly.pdbx_seq_one_letter_code
_entity_poly.pdbx_strand_id
1 'polypeptide(L)'
;MENKEISQAVIGRLPRYFRFLGELKDEGIERISSQELSDIMQVTASQIRQDFNNFGGFGQQGYGYKVEYLYEEIGKILGLYKTHNLIIIGAGNLGQALANYMNFERRGFLFKGIFDNDPHLLGKKIRNMEVKSMDEMEIFVKENDIDIAVLTIPKAGAAEVAKKLSDIGIRGIWNFAHVDLNVPRGIQVENVHLSDSLMKLAYNINQFENGG
;
A
#
# COMPACT_ATOMS: atom_id res chain seq x y z
N MET A 1 1.86 -26.84 -7.18
CA MET A 1 0.77 -25.96 -6.72
C MET A 1 0.33 -25.17 -7.94
N GLU A 2 -0.92 -25.32 -8.37
CA GLU A 2 -1.43 -24.59 -9.53
C GLU A 2 -1.32 -23.08 -9.26
N ASN A 3 -0.61 -22.36 -10.13
CA ASN A 3 -0.62 -20.91 -10.17
C ASN A 3 -2.02 -20.46 -10.64
N LYS A 4 -3.00 -20.49 -9.75
CA LYS A 4 -4.26 -19.76 -9.97
C LYS A 4 -3.90 -18.28 -9.95
N GLU A 5 -4.08 -17.59 -11.07
CA GLU A 5 -4.02 -16.13 -11.09
C GLU A 5 -5.08 -15.59 -10.13
N ILE A 6 -4.64 -15.07 -8.99
CA ILE A 6 -5.51 -14.48 -7.98
C ILE A 6 -5.94 -13.10 -8.50
N SER A 7 -7.23 -12.83 -8.48
CA SER A 7 -7.74 -11.57 -9.01
C SER A 7 -7.26 -10.37 -8.18
N GLN A 8 -7.02 -9.25 -8.86
CA GLN A 8 -6.63 -8.00 -8.20
C GLN A 8 -7.67 -7.53 -7.18
N ALA A 9 -8.96 -7.84 -7.41
CA ALA A 9 -10.01 -7.55 -6.45
C ALA A 9 -9.83 -8.31 -5.12
N VAL A 10 -9.37 -9.57 -5.15
CA VAL A 10 -9.04 -10.35 -3.95
C VAL A 10 -7.82 -9.75 -3.24
N ILE A 11 -6.76 -9.47 -4.01
CA ILE A 11 -5.51 -8.87 -3.49
C ILE A 11 -5.82 -7.53 -2.80
N GLY A 12 -6.65 -6.68 -3.41
CA GLY A 12 -7.07 -5.40 -2.85
C GLY A 12 -7.87 -5.49 -1.54
N ARG A 13 -8.46 -6.66 -1.22
CA ARG A 13 -9.15 -6.88 0.07
C ARG A 13 -8.23 -7.36 1.18
N LEU A 14 -7.08 -7.98 0.85
CA LEU A 14 -6.15 -8.52 1.85
C LEU A 14 -5.65 -7.50 2.89
N PRO A 15 -5.27 -6.26 2.53
CA PRO A 15 -4.85 -5.28 3.54
C PRO A 15 -5.95 -4.97 4.56
N ARG A 16 -7.22 -5.03 4.14
CA ARG A 16 -8.37 -4.84 5.02
C ARG A 16 -8.53 -6.02 5.97
N TYR A 17 -8.44 -7.26 5.49
CA TYR A 17 -8.42 -8.45 6.36
C TYR A 17 -7.29 -8.36 7.38
N PHE A 18 -6.07 -8.04 6.94
CA PHE A 18 -4.90 -7.91 7.81
C PHE A 18 -5.12 -6.89 8.94
N ARG A 19 -5.76 -5.75 8.64
CA ARG A 19 -6.07 -4.73 9.65
C ARG A 19 -7.02 -5.25 10.73
N PHE A 20 -8.17 -5.80 10.35
CA PHE A 20 -9.15 -6.32 11.32
C PHE A 20 -8.62 -7.52 12.10
N LEU A 21 -7.85 -8.40 11.47
CA LEU A 21 -7.20 -9.53 12.16
C LEU A 21 -6.16 -9.05 13.17
N GLY A 22 -5.45 -7.95 12.87
CA GLY A 22 -4.54 -7.31 13.82
C GLY A 22 -5.28 -6.75 15.04
N GLU A 23 -6.42 -6.09 14.82
CA GLU A 23 -7.29 -5.58 15.89
C GLU A 23 -7.77 -6.73 16.80
N LEU A 24 -8.31 -7.80 16.21
CA LEU A 24 -8.77 -8.99 16.95
C LEU A 24 -7.63 -9.68 17.73
N LYS A 25 -6.45 -9.74 17.12
CA LYS A 25 -5.25 -10.30 17.77
C LYS A 25 -4.85 -9.47 18.98
N ASP A 26 -4.84 -8.15 18.87
CA ASP A 26 -4.49 -7.24 19.97
C ASP A 26 -5.54 -7.28 21.10
N GLU A 27 -6.79 -7.60 20.77
CA GLU A 27 -7.87 -7.88 21.74
C GLU A 27 -7.78 -9.29 22.38
N GLY A 28 -6.84 -10.13 21.93
CA GLY A 28 -6.66 -11.49 22.47
C GLY A 28 -7.70 -12.50 21.96
N ILE A 29 -8.41 -12.20 20.88
CA ILE A 29 -9.36 -13.13 20.26
C ILE A 29 -8.58 -14.26 19.58
N GLU A 30 -8.72 -15.49 20.07
CA GLU A 30 -7.99 -16.64 19.52
C GLU A 30 -8.57 -17.13 18.19
N ARG A 31 -9.90 -17.06 18.03
CA ARG A 31 -10.62 -17.60 16.88
C ARG A 31 -11.76 -16.70 16.44
N ILE A 32 -12.02 -16.73 15.14
CA ILE A 32 -13.17 -16.03 14.54
C ILE A 32 -13.78 -16.85 13.42
N SER A 33 -15.11 -16.87 13.31
CA SER A 33 -15.82 -17.48 12.19
C SER A 33 -15.90 -16.53 10.99
N SER A 34 -16.19 -17.06 9.80
CA SER A 34 -16.44 -16.20 8.63
C SER A 34 -17.66 -15.30 8.83
N GLN A 35 -18.62 -15.69 9.68
CA GLN A 35 -19.82 -14.90 9.94
C GLN A 35 -19.49 -13.70 10.82
N GLU A 36 -18.83 -13.92 11.95
CA GLU A 36 -18.40 -12.83 12.85
C GLU A 36 -17.46 -11.86 12.13
N LEU A 37 -16.51 -12.37 11.34
CA LEU A 37 -15.63 -11.51 10.52
C LEU A 37 -16.42 -10.72 9.47
N SER A 38 -17.49 -11.31 8.91
CA SER A 38 -18.36 -10.63 7.95
C SER A 38 -19.14 -9.49 8.58
N ASP A 39 -19.59 -9.67 9.82
CA ASP A 39 -20.38 -8.67 10.55
C ASP A 39 -19.52 -7.43 10.88
N ILE A 40 -18.27 -7.62 11.31
CA ILE A 40 -17.38 -6.49 11.59
C ILE A 40 -16.83 -5.82 10.32
N MET A 41 -16.65 -6.58 9.23
CA MET A 41 -16.13 -6.06 7.97
C MET A 41 -17.19 -5.56 7.00
N GLN A 42 -18.47 -5.79 7.27
CA GLN A 42 -19.58 -5.40 6.39
C GLN A 42 -19.37 -5.93 4.95
N VAL A 43 -19.01 -7.22 4.86
CA VAL A 43 -18.91 -7.99 3.61
C VAL A 43 -19.66 -9.31 3.81
N THR A 44 -19.81 -10.15 2.78
CA THR A 44 -20.48 -11.45 2.98
C THR A 44 -19.49 -12.50 3.50
N ALA A 45 -19.94 -13.37 4.39
CA ALA A 45 -19.15 -14.52 4.86
C ALA A 45 -18.71 -15.43 3.68
N SER A 46 -19.50 -15.49 2.61
CA SER A 46 -19.15 -16.22 1.39
C SER A 46 -17.93 -15.62 0.68
N GLN A 47 -17.87 -14.29 0.56
CA GLN A 47 -16.73 -13.60 -0.04
C GLN A 47 -15.44 -13.86 0.75
N ILE A 48 -15.52 -13.79 2.08
CA ILE A 48 -14.38 -14.09 2.98
C ILE A 48 -13.85 -15.50 2.73
N ARG A 49 -14.74 -16.50 2.75
CA ARG A 49 -14.35 -17.90 2.50
C ARG A 49 -13.73 -18.07 1.12
N GLN A 50 -14.32 -17.47 0.09
CA GLN A 50 -13.80 -17.55 -1.27
C GLN A 50 -12.42 -16.91 -1.39
N ASP A 51 -12.23 -15.73 -0.80
CA ASP A 51 -10.95 -15.00 -0.82
C ASP A 51 -9.84 -15.85 -0.18
N PHE A 52 -10.09 -16.33 1.04
CA PHE A 52 -9.15 -17.14 1.81
C PHE A 52 -8.81 -18.46 1.12
N ASN A 53 -9.80 -19.14 0.52
CA ASN A 53 -9.58 -20.39 -0.21
C ASN A 53 -8.65 -20.24 -1.43
N ASN A 54 -8.39 -19.02 -1.95
CA ASN A 54 -7.41 -18.82 -3.02
C ASN A 54 -5.96 -19.06 -2.55
N PHE A 55 -5.68 -18.94 -1.26
CA PHE A 55 -4.34 -19.03 -0.69
C PHE A 55 -4.14 -20.27 0.20
N GLY A 56 -5.20 -21.07 0.37
CA GLY A 56 -5.20 -22.30 1.17
C GLY A 56 -6.39 -22.39 2.13
N GLY A 57 -6.57 -23.57 2.73
CA GLY A 57 -7.61 -23.77 3.75
C GLY A 57 -7.16 -23.20 5.09
N PHE A 58 -7.32 -21.88 5.31
CA PHE A 58 -6.94 -21.26 6.59
C PHE A 58 -7.86 -21.60 7.77
N GLY A 59 -9.02 -22.20 7.49
CA GLY A 59 -10.04 -22.49 8.48
C GLY A 59 -10.48 -23.94 8.45
N GLN A 60 -11.10 -24.37 9.55
CA GLN A 60 -11.75 -25.66 9.67
C GLN A 60 -13.27 -25.46 9.68
N GLN A 61 -14.00 -26.25 8.89
CA GLN A 61 -15.45 -26.19 8.84
C GLN A 61 -16.05 -26.38 10.24
N GLY A 62 -16.94 -25.47 10.64
CA GLY A 62 -17.56 -25.45 11.97
C GLY A 62 -16.69 -24.93 13.12
N TYR A 63 -15.41 -24.61 12.87
CA TYR A 63 -14.46 -24.18 13.91
C TYR A 63 -13.89 -22.77 13.67
N GLY A 64 -14.06 -22.20 12.48
CA GLY A 64 -13.55 -20.88 12.11
C GLY A 64 -12.04 -20.84 11.87
N TYR A 65 -11.45 -19.65 11.97
CA TYR A 65 -10.05 -19.34 11.72
C TYR A 65 -9.34 -19.08 13.03
N LYS A 66 -8.10 -19.54 13.19
CA LYS A 66 -7.21 -19.06 14.26
C LYS A 66 -6.72 -17.67 13.87
N VAL A 67 -6.99 -16.67 14.71
CA VAL A 67 -6.72 -15.26 14.37
C VAL A 67 -5.23 -15.03 14.15
N GLU A 68 -4.38 -15.45 15.08
CA GLU A 68 -2.92 -15.29 14.97
C GLU A 68 -2.38 -15.91 13.67
N TYR A 69 -2.73 -17.18 13.43
CA TYR A 69 -2.27 -17.91 12.23
C TYR A 69 -2.74 -17.24 10.95
N LEU A 70 -4.01 -16.83 10.87
CA LEU A 70 -4.55 -16.17 9.69
C LEU A 70 -3.89 -14.79 9.49
N TYR A 71 -3.68 -14.03 10.56
CA TYR A 71 -2.98 -12.75 10.53
C TYR A 71 -1.56 -12.92 9.96
N GLU A 72 -0.83 -13.92 10.43
CA GLU A 72 0.52 -14.21 9.96
C GLU A 72 0.54 -14.63 8.48
N GLU A 73 -0.35 -15.52 8.06
CA GLU A 73 -0.41 -15.98 6.67
C GLU A 73 -0.78 -14.85 5.70
N ILE A 74 -1.78 -14.01 6.06
CA ILE A 74 -2.09 -12.82 5.26
C ILE A 74 -0.90 -11.86 5.20
N GLY A 75 -0.18 -11.66 6.32
CA GLY A 75 1.04 -10.85 6.34
C GLY A 75 2.14 -11.39 5.40
N LYS A 76 2.30 -12.72 5.31
CA LYS A 76 3.25 -13.38 4.41
C LYS A 76 2.87 -13.18 2.95
N ILE A 77 1.59 -13.36 2.63
CA ILE A 77 1.05 -13.14 1.27
C ILE A 77 1.26 -11.69 0.83
N LEU A 78 1.02 -10.73 1.73
CA LEU A 78 1.24 -9.30 1.48
C LEU A 78 2.73 -8.90 1.46
N GLY A 79 3.65 -9.81 1.81
CA GLY A 79 5.08 -9.53 1.82
C GLY A 79 5.56 -8.62 2.95
N LEU A 80 4.81 -8.51 4.06
CA LEU A 80 5.07 -7.61 5.19
C LEU A 80 6.19 -8.08 6.12
N TYR A 81 6.67 -9.32 5.96
CA TYR A 81 7.82 -9.86 6.70
C TYR A 81 9.17 -9.56 6.04
N LYS A 82 9.15 -8.89 4.89
CA LYS A 82 10.34 -8.37 4.23
C LYS A 82 10.43 -6.87 4.49
N THR A 83 11.65 -6.38 4.58
CA THR A 83 11.88 -4.94 4.51
C THR A 83 11.75 -4.49 3.07
N HIS A 84 10.99 -3.42 2.86
CA HIS A 84 10.93 -2.68 1.60
C HIS A 84 11.52 -1.29 1.84
N ASN A 85 12.53 -0.92 1.07
CA ASN A 85 13.13 0.40 1.16
C ASN A 85 12.43 1.38 0.21
N LEU A 86 12.00 2.52 0.76
CA LEU A 86 11.23 3.53 0.06
C LEU A 86 12.02 4.82 -0.10
N ILE A 87 11.80 5.51 -1.21
CA ILE A 87 12.11 6.94 -1.34
C ILE A 87 10.85 7.74 -1.64
N ILE A 88 10.85 9.02 -1.26
CA ILE A 88 9.80 9.96 -1.61
C ILE A 88 10.35 10.92 -2.66
N ILE A 89 9.62 11.09 -3.76
CA ILE A 89 9.87 12.13 -4.74
C ILE A 89 8.82 13.21 -4.57
N GLY A 90 9.26 14.42 -4.20
CA GLY A 90 8.42 15.56 -3.87
C GLY A 90 8.29 15.76 -2.36
N ALA A 91 9.09 16.67 -1.81
CA ALA A 91 9.10 17.08 -0.40
C ALA A 91 8.05 18.16 -0.07
N GLY A 92 6.97 18.27 -0.85
CA GLY A 92 5.82 19.11 -0.53
C GLY A 92 5.01 18.58 0.66
N ASN A 93 3.86 19.19 0.93
CA ASN A 93 3.02 18.86 2.10
C ASN A 93 2.69 17.36 2.21
N LEU A 94 2.31 16.72 1.10
CA LEU A 94 1.94 15.31 1.09
C LEU A 94 3.15 14.39 1.32
N GLY A 95 4.28 14.66 0.67
CA GLY A 95 5.51 13.89 0.89
C GLY A 95 6.00 14.00 2.32
N GLN A 96 5.97 15.20 2.90
CA GLN A 96 6.27 15.42 4.32
C GLN A 96 5.31 14.67 5.24
N ALA A 97 4.00 14.68 4.97
CA ALA A 97 3.02 13.97 5.77
C ALA A 97 3.27 12.44 5.76
N LEU A 98 3.57 11.87 4.59
CA LEU A 98 3.88 10.45 4.44
C LEU A 98 5.19 10.06 5.14
N ALA A 99 6.24 10.87 5.02
CA ALA A 99 7.51 10.65 5.71
C ALA A 99 7.35 10.60 7.25
N ASN A 100 6.43 11.40 7.78
CA ASN A 100 6.10 11.49 9.21
C ASN A 100 5.20 10.35 9.72
N TYR A 101 4.66 9.50 8.85
CA TYR A 101 3.73 8.46 9.25
C TYR A 101 4.42 7.17 9.70
N MET A 102 4.54 7.01 11.02
CA MET A 102 5.30 5.91 11.65
C MET A 102 4.78 4.49 11.43
N ASN A 103 3.50 4.32 11.07
CA ASN A 103 2.91 2.99 10.98
C ASN A 103 3.44 2.20 9.76
N PHE A 104 4.08 2.85 8.80
CA PHE A 104 4.74 2.17 7.67
C PHE A 104 5.96 1.36 8.13
N GLU A 105 6.81 1.94 8.98
CA GLU A 105 8.02 1.27 9.48
C GLU A 105 7.68 0.00 10.27
N ARG A 106 6.60 0.04 11.06
CA ARG A 106 6.08 -1.13 11.80
C ARG A 106 5.62 -2.27 10.88
N ARG A 107 5.39 -2.00 9.61
CA ARG A 107 4.92 -2.97 8.59
C ARG A 107 6.01 -3.34 7.58
N GLY A 108 7.27 -3.02 7.87
CA GLY A 108 8.41 -3.35 7.02
C GLY A 108 8.71 -2.33 5.92
N PHE A 109 8.00 -1.20 5.86
CA PHE A 109 8.25 -0.15 4.86
C PHE A 109 9.13 0.95 5.45
N LEU A 110 10.39 1.04 5.01
CA LEU A 110 11.38 1.98 5.55
C LEU A 110 11.67 3.10 4.56
N PHE A 111 11.34 4.33 4.92
CA PHE A 111 11.79 5.49 4.15
C PHE A 111 13.28 5.74 4.37
N LYS A 112 14.03 5.76 3.26
CA LYS A 112 15.49 5.94 3.25
C LYS A 112 15.91 7.33 2.77
N GLY A 113 15.14 7.94 1.89
CA GLY A 113 15.48 9.24 1.30
C GLY A 113 14.27 10.01 0.79
N ILE A 114 14.45 11.32 0.66
CA ILE A 114 13.46 12.26 0.12
C ILE A 114 14.18 13.14 -0.90
N PHE A 115 13.57 13.33 -2.06
CA PHE A 115 14.14 14.09 -3.17
C PHE A 115 13.19 15.18 -3.65
N ASP A 116 13.75 16.34 -4.00
CA ASP A 116 13.01 17.44 -4.60
C ASP A 116 13.91 18.26 -5.54
N ASN A 117 13.31 19.06 -6.41
CA ASN A 117 13.99 20.02 -7.28
C ASN A 117 13.96 21.45 -6.72
N ASP A 118 13.10 21.74 -5.74
CA ASP A 118 13.02 23.07 -5.12
C ASP A 118 14.28 23.34 -4.29
N PRO A 119 15.14 24.30 -4.69
CA PRO A 119 16.36 24.64 -3.96
C PRO A 119 16.09 25.10 -2.52
N HIS A 120 14.88 25.61 -2.23
CA HIS A 120 14.50 26.00 -0.88
C HIS A 120 14.17 24.81 0.03
N LEU A 121 13.95 23.61 -0.52
CA LEU A 121 13.71 22.39 0.24
C LEU A 121 14.99 21.59 0.46
N LEU A 122 15.98 21.70 -0.44
CA LEU A 122 17.25 21.00 -0.32
C LEU A 122 17.94 21.28 1.02
N GLY A 123 18.47 20.22 1.64
CA GLY A 123 19.13 20.29 2.94
C GLY A 123 18.19 20.39 4.14
N LYS A 124 16.89 20.63 3.94
CA LYS A 124 15.92 20.57 5.04
C LYS A 124 15.80 19.15 5.56
N LYS A 125 15.66 19.02 6.88
CA LYS A 125 15.43 17.73 7.53
C LYS A 125 13.94 17.49 7.71
N ILE A 126 13.49 16.34 7.21
CA ILE A 126 12.18 15.77 7.51
C ILE A 126 12.49 14.52 8.35
N ARG A 127 12.24 14.63 9.66
CA ARG A 127 12.69 13.65 10.66
C ARG A 127 14.21 13.51 10.65
N ASN A 128 14.71 12.31 10.37
CA ASN A 128 16.12 11.97 10.26
C ASN A 128 16.64 11.96 8.80
N MET A 129 15.80 12.28 7.82
CA MET A 129 16.19 12.33 6.41
C MET A 129 16.38 13.76 5.94
N GLU A 130 17.46 14.01 5.22
CA GLU A 130 17.71 15.27 4.52
C GLU A 130 17.10 15.21 3.12
N VAL A 131 16.46 16.31 2.70
CA VAL A 131 15.96 16.43 1.32
C VAL A 131 17.15 16.63 0.38
N LYS A 132 17.30 15.69 -0.56
CA LYS A 132 18.38 15.62 -1.56
C LYS A 132 17.95 16.15 -2.92
N SER A 133 18.93 16.52 -3.74
CA SER A 133 18.66 16.90 -5.14
C SER A 133 18.26 15.67 -5.95
N MET A 134 17.36 15.83 -6.92
CA MET A 134 17.01 14.77 -7.89
C MET A 134 18.23 14.24 -8.65
N ASP A 135 19.31 15.01 -8.77
CA ASP A 135 20.56 14.57 -9.40
C ASP A 135 21.27 13.46 -8.62
N GLU A 136 21.06 13.38 -7.30
CA GLU A 136 21.62 12.34 -6.43
C GLU A 136 20.78 11.05 -6.44
N MET A 137 19.56 11.11 -7.00
CA MET A 137 18.56 10.04 -6.86
C MET A 137 19.06 8.71 -7.43
N GLU A 138 19.66 8.72 -8.61
CA GLU A 138 20.09 7.48 -9.28
C GLU A 138 21.14 6.73 -8.46
N ILE A 139 22.16 7.44 -7.98
CA ILE A 139 23.23 6.85 -7.16
C ILE A 139 22.63 6.34 -5.85
N PHE A 140 21.79 7.16 -5.20
CA PHE A 140 21.16 6.79 -3.94
C PHE A 140 20.29 5.53 -4.06
N VAL A 141 19.49 5.42 -5.12
CA VAL A 141 18.62 4.26 -5.37
C VAL A 141 19.43 2.97 -5.43
N LYS A 142 20.57 2.99 -6.13
CA LYS A 142 21.45 1.82 -6.29
C LYS A 142 22.19 1.47 -5.01
N GLU A 143 22.67 2.47 -4.26
CA GLU A 143 23.45 2.24 -3.03
C GLU A 143 22.62 1.83 -1.82
N ASN A 144 21.31 2.12 -1.82
CA ASN A 144 20.43 1.90 -0.68
C ASN A 144 19.36 0.81 -0.94
N ASP A 145 19.52 0.03 -2.01
CA ASP A 145 18.61 -1.05 -2.41
C ASP A 145 17.14 -0.62 -2.38
N ILE A 146 16.82 0.48 -3.07
CA ILE A 146 15.47 1.06 -3.04
C ILE A 146 14.51 0.22 -3.89
N ASP A 147 13.39 -0.16 -3.27
CA ASP A 147 12.38 -1.01 -3.89
C ASP A 147 11.23 -0.22 -4.49
N ILE A 148 10.80 0.81 -3.77
CA ILE A 148 9.56 1.53 -4.06
C ILE A 148 9.83 3.03 -4.05
N ALA A 149 9.35 3.73 -5.09
CA ALA A 149 9.31 5.19 -5.11
C ALA A 149 7.90 5.69 -4.86
N VAL A 150 7.75 6.65 -3.96
CA VAL A 150 6.48 7.33 -3.68
C VAL A 150 6.47 8.66 -4.42
N LEU A 151 5.57 8.82 -5.40
CA LEU A 151 5.48 10.05 -6.18
C LEU A 151 4.43 10.97 -5.57
N THR A 152 4.89 12.06 -4.96
CA THR A 152 4.05 13.13 -4.39
C THR A 152 4.27 14.46 -5.11
N ILE A 153 4.56 14.37 -6.41
CA ILE A 153 4.81 15.50 -7.32
C ILE A 153 3.60 15.81 -8.22
N PRO A 154 3.55 17.02 -8.81
CA PRO A 154 2.54 17.35 -9.82
C PRO A 154 2.60 16.44 -11.05
N LYS A 155 1.46 16.32 -11.74
CA LYS A 155 1.31 15.55 -13.00
C LYS A 155 2.40 15.84 -14.04
N ALA A 156 2.82 17.11 -14.17
CA ALA A 156 3.76 17.55 -15.19
C ALA A 156 5.12 16.83 -15.12
N GLY A 157 5.59 16.43 -13.92
CA GLY A 157 6.87 15.74 -13.74
C GLY A 157 6.77 14.23 -13.53
N ALA A 158 5.57 13.70 -13.27
CA ALA A 158 5.39 12.33 -12.80
C ALA A 158 5.84 11.27 -13.82
N ALA A 159 5.48 11.44 -15.10
CA ALA A 159 5.84 10.47 -16.14
C ALA A 159 7.35 10.40 -16.41
N GLU A 160 8.04 11.53 -16.40
CA GLU A 160 9.50 11.58 -16.61
C GLU A 160 10.24 10.92 -15.44
N VAL A 161 9.86 11.25 -14.20
CA VAL A 161 10.45 10.65 -13.00
C VAL A 161 10.18 9.15 -12.95
N ALA A 162 8.95 8.72 -13.25
CA ALA A 162 8.60 7.30 -13.30
C ALA A 162 9.46 6.54 -14.32
N LYS A 163 9.70 7.12 -15.50
CA LYS A 163 10.60 6.54 -16.50
C LYS A 163 12.03 6.42 -15.97
N LYS A 164 12.60 7.49 -15.41
CA LYS A 164 13.96 7.47 -14.84
C LYS A 164 14.11 6.38 -13.78
N LEU A 165 13.19 6.33 -12.83
CA LEU A 165 13.19 5.31 -11.78
C LEU A 165 13.08 3.89 -12.37
N SER A 166 12.25 3.73 -13.40
CA SER A 166 12.11 2.46 -14.11
C SER A 166 13.42 2.00 -14.74
N ASP A 167 14.13 2.92 -15.39
CA ASP A 167 15.43 2.64 -16.02
C ASP A 167 16.51 2.29 -14.97
N ILE A 168 16.40 2.83 -13.75
CA ILE A 168 17.32 2.55 -12.63
C ILE A 168 17.05 1.17 -11.99
N GLY A 169 15.81 0.67 -12.09
CA GLY A 169 15.44 -0.68 -11.65
C GLY A 169 14.61 -0.75 -10.37
N ILE A 170 13.84 0.29 -10.02
CA ILE A 170 12.86 0.16 -8.93
C ILE A 170 11.81 -0.91 -9.26
N ARG A 171 11.19 -1.50 -8.24
CA ARG A 171 10.20 -2.58 -8.39
C ARG A 171 8.76 -2.07 -8.34
N GLY A 172 8.53 -0.96 -7.64
CA GLY A 172 7.19 -0.41 -7.45
C GLY A 172 7.13 1.11 -7.40
N ILE A 173 6.03 1.68 -7.89
CA ILE A 173 5.71 3.09 -7.74
C ILE A 173 4.39 3.21 -6.99
N TRP A 174 4.42 3.96 -5.88
CA TRP A 174 3.22 4.38 -5.19
C TRP A 174 2.87 5.82 -5.63
N ASN A 175 1.91 5.93 -6.53
CA ASN A 175 1.67 7.13 -7.31
C ASN A 175 0.51 7.97 -6.74
N PHE A 176 0.81 9.14 -6.18
CA PHE A 176 -0.19 10.13 -5.79
C PHE A 176 -0.38 11.23 -6.84
N ALA A 177 0.36 11.20 -7.94
CA ALA A 177 0.14 12.14 -9.03
C ALA A 177 -1.19 11.80 -9.74
N HIS A 178 -1.92 12.83 -10.16
CA HIS A 178 -3.18 12.69 -10.90
C HIS A 178 -2.96 12.31 -12.37
N VAL A 179 -2.24 11.22 -12.62
CA VAL A 179 -1.95 10.69 -13.96
C VAL A 179 -1.60 9.21 -13.88
N ASP A 180 -2.08 8.44 -14.86
CA ASP A 180 -1.64 7.06 -15.05
C ASP A 180 -0.24 7.02 -15.65
N LEU A 181 0.63 6.20 -15.05
CA LEU A 181 2.01 6.07 -15.47
C LEU A 181 2.15 4.93 -16.47
N ASN A 182 2.80 5.20 -17.60
CA ASN A 182 3.17 4.17 -18.56
C ASN A 182 4.59 3.67 -18.24
N VAL A 183 4.68 2.56 -17.51
CA VAL A 183 5.96 1.95 -17.10
C VAL A 183 6.10 0.53 -17.68
N PRO A 184 7.33 -0.02 -17.79
CA PRO A 184 7.55 -1.40 -18.22
C PRO A 184 6.78 -2.43 -17.36
N ARG A 185 6.38 -3.56 -17.96
CA ARG A 185 5.59 -4.63 -17.31
C ARG A 185 6.18 -5.18 -16.00
N GLY A 186 7.48 -5.03 -15.77
CA GLY A 186 8.15 -5.49 -14.56
C GLY A 186 7.94 -4.59 -13.33
N ILE A 187 7.37 -3.40 -13.50
CA ILE A 187 7.23 -2.40 -12.44
C ILE A 187 5.76 -2.31 -12.06
N GLN A 188 5.50 -2.50 -10.76
CA GLN A 188 4.15 -2.39 -10.23
C GLN A 188 3.82 -0.93 -9.96
N VAL A 189 2.62 -0.48 -10.31
CA VAL A 189 2.15 0.88 -10.01
C VAL A 189 0.86 0.78 -9.23
N GLU A 190 0.84 1.37 -8.04
CA GLU A 190 -0.37 1.54 -7.24
C GLU A 190 -0.75 3.02 -7.26
N ASN A 191 -1.87 3.35 -7.92
CA ASN A 191 -2.36 4.71 -8.03
C ASN A 191 -3.27 5.08 -6.84
N VAL A 192 -2.98 6.20 -6.18
CA VAL A 192 -3.81 6.77 -5.12
C VAL A 192 -4.51 8.01 -5.63
N HIS A 193 -5.79 7.86 -5.95
CA HIS A 193 -6.65 8.97 -6.37
C HIS A 193 -7.55 9.43 -5.22
N LEU A 194 -7.04 10.35 -4.40
CA LEU A 194 -7.80 10.92 -3.28
C LEU A 194 -9.10 11.57 -3.73
N SER A 195 -9.06 12.28 -4.87
CA SER A 195 -10.24 12.93 -5.47
C SER A 195 -11.30 11.91 -5.90
N ASP A 196 -10.92 10.82 -6.55
CA ASP A 196 -11.85 9.76 -6.95
C ASP A 196 -12.54 9.13 -5.74
N SER A 197 -11.81 8.93 -4.65
CA SER A 197 -12.38 8.44 -3.39
C SER A 197 -13.44 9.41 -2.84
N LEU A 198 -13.18 10.71 -2.89
CA LEU A 198 -14.13 11.73 -2.46
C LEU A 198 -15.36 11.81 -3.38
N MET A 199 -15.17 11.69 -4.69
CA MET A 199 -16.26 11.67 -5.67
C MET A 199 -17.16 10.43 -5.50
N LYS A 200 -16.58 9.26 -5.20
CA LYS A 200 -17.34 8.06 -4.84
C LYS A 200 -18.19 8.27 -3.59
N LEU A 201 -17.64 8.94 -2.58
CA LEU A 201 -18.40 9.29 -1.37
C LEU A 201 -19.56 10.23 -1.69
N ALA A 202 -19.33 11.27 -2.49
CA ALA A 202 -20.38 12.19 -2.92
C ALA A 202 -21.50 11.48 -3.69
N TYR A 203 -21.15 10.55 -4.58
CA TYR A 203 -22.14 9.71 -5.27
C TYR A 203 -22.97 8.88 -4.29
N ASN A 204 -22.33 8.23 -3.32
CA ASN A 204 -23.04 7.40 -2.33
C ASN A 204 -23.99 8.24 -1.46
N ILE A 205 -23.56 9.43 -1.01
CA ILE A 205 -24.43 10.37 -0.27
C ILE A 205 -25.66 10.71 -1.12
N ASN A 206 -25.46 11.09 -2.40
CA ASN A 206 -26.55 11.41 -3.31
C ASN A 206 -27.50 10.22 -3.56
N GLN A 207 -27.00 8.98 -3.61
CA GLN A 207 -27.86 7.80 -3.74
C GLN A 207 -28.74 7.59 -2.50
N PHE A 208 -28.19 7.76 -1.29
CA PHE A 208 -28.97 7.65 -0.06
C PHE A 208 -30.01 8.77 0.08
N GLU A 209 -29.68 10.00 -0.33
CA GLU A 209 -30.63 11.13 -0.27
C GLU A 209 -31.78 11.01 -1.28
N ASN A 210 -31.54 10.39 -2.45
CA ASN A 210 -32.54 10.21 -3.49
C ASN A 210 -33.38 8.92 -3.36
N GLY A 211 -33.36 8.27 -2.19
CA GLY A 211 -34.24 7.15 -1.87
C GLY A 211 -33.74 5.79 -2.36
N GLY A 212 -32.50 5.45 -2.04
CA GLY A 212 -32.10 4.04 -1.90
C GLY A 212 -32.89 3.31 -0.82
#